data_AF-A0AA41W9S6-F1
#
_entry.id   AF-A0AA41W9S6-F1
#
_cell.length_a   1.000
_cell.length_b   1.000
_cell.length_c   1.000
_cell.angle_alpha   90.00
_cell.angle_beta   90.00
_cell.angle_gamma   90.00
#
_symmetry.space_group_name_H-M   'P 1'
#
loop_
_entity.id
_entity.type
_entity.pdbx_description
1 polymer ?
#
loop_
_entity_poly.entity_id
_entity_poly.type
_entity_poly.pdbx_seq_one_letter_code
_entity_poly.pdbx_strand_id
1 'polypeptide(L)'
;MAPRDRRDQAGDYAALTQAVRELVEVMQEAGLLRLEVAHGDLRIELEAGATPASAKAATPSHNPLPVATPLPVPPLAEEAGTFTIDAPMVGTFYAAPAPDADPFVRVGDVVEPGQTVAIIEAMKIMNEIVAEQGGEVVALLVENGQAVEYGQPLMRLRPVTTGL
;
A
#
# COMPACT_ATOMS: atom_id res chain seq x y z
N MET A 1 -29.36 -2.75 27.80
CA MET A 1 -28.54 -1.76 27.08
C MET A 1 -29.47 -1.05 26.10
N ALA A 2 -29.91 0.16 26.41
CA ALA A 2 -30.92 0.88 25.61
C ALA A 2 -30.29 1.50 24.35
N PRO A 3 -31.02 1.61 23.23
CA PRO A 3 -30.51 2.26 22.01
C PRO A 3 -30.34 3.76 22.25
N ARG A 4 -29.14 4.31 22.02
CA ARG A 4 -28.86 5.76 22.10
C ARG A 4 -29.74 6.52 21.08
N ASP A 5 -30.34 7.63 21.51
CA ASP A 5 -31.30 8.41 20.72
C ASP A 5 -30.62 9.05 19.50
N ARG A 6 -31.27 8.98 18.33
CA ARG A 6 -30.75 9.43 17.03
C ARG A 6 -30.44 10.94 17.00
N ARG A 7 -31.04 11.73 17.90
CA ARG A 7 -30.74 13.17 18.03
C ARG A 7 -29.41 13.46 18.70
N ASP A 8 -28.97 12.61 19.61
CA ASP A 8 -27.68 12.77 20.31
C ASP A 8 -26.51 12.51 19.34
N GLN A 9 -26.67 11.52 18.45
CA GLN A 9 -25.67 11.22 17.41
C GLN A 9 -25.45 12.39 16.44
N ALA A 10 -26.50 13.07 16.01
CA ALA A 10 -26.38 14.18 15.05
C ALA A 10 -25.62 15.39 15.63
N GLY A 11 -25.79 15.66 16.94
CA GLY A 11 -25.06 16.72 17.65
C GLY A 11 -23.57 16.40 17.80
N ASP A 12 -23.24 15.13 18.09
CA ASP A 12 -21.86 14.67 18.24
C ASP A 12 -21.08 14.78 16.92
N TYR A 13 -21.70 14.46 15.78
CA TYR A 13 -21.04 14.60 14.48
C TYR A 13 -20.80 16.07 14.09
N ALA A 14 -21.71 16.98 14.44
CA ALA A 14 -21.52 18.41 14.15
C ALA A 14 -20.32 18.98 14.92
N ALA A 15 -20.20 18.65 16.21
CA ALA A 15 -19.08 19.09 17.04
C ALA A 15 -17.74 18.48 16.57
N LEU A 16 -17.74 17.19 16.20
CA LEU A 16 -16.55 16.52 15.65
C LEU A 16 -16.11 17.15 14.33
N THR A 17 -17.06 17.43 13.43
CA THR A 17 -16.75 18.02 12.12
C THR A 17 -16.17 19.43 12.26
N GLN A 18 -16.63 20.19 13.27
CA GLN A 18 -16.06 21.50 13.59
C GLN A 18 -14.62 21.38 14.10
N ALA A 19 -14.36 20.46 15.05
CA ALA A 19 -13.02 20.24 15.59
C ALA A 19 -12.01 19.80 14.51
N VAL A 20 -12.42 18.95 13.56
CA VAL A 20 -11.55 18.54 12.44
C VAL A 20 -11.20 19.72 11.53
N ARG A 21 -12.16 20.60 11.24
CA ARG A 21 -11.90 21.80 10.42
C ARG A 21 -10.87 22.71 11.07
N GLU A 22 -11.05 23.00 12.35
CA GLU A 22 -10.11 23.84 13.10
C GLU A 22 -8.71 23.22 13.13
N LEU A 23 -8.59 21.90 13.26
CA LEU A 23 -7.31 21.20 13.25
C LEU A 23 -6.60 21.29 11.88
N VAL A 24 -7.36 21.19 10.78
CA VAL A 24 -6.82 21.32 9.41
C VAL A 24 -6.33 22.75 9.14
N GLU A 25 -7.06 23.76 9.60
CA GLU A 25 -6.64 25.17 9.49
C GLU A 25 -5.30 25.38 10.21
N VAL A 26 -5.16 24.86 11.43
CA VAL A 26 -3.90 24.91 12.20
C VAL A 26 -2.76 24.22 11.45
N MET A 27 -3.00 23.07 10.81
CA MET A 27 -1.97 22.37 10.04
C MET A 27 -1.50 23.18 8.83
N GLN A 28 -2.43 23.84 8.13
CA GLN A 28 -2.10 24.65 6.95
C GLN A 28 -1.34 25.92 7.33
N GLU A 29 -1.80 26.63 8.36
CA GLU A 29 -1.14 27.86 8.84
C GLU A 29 0.28 27.58 9.35
N ALA A 30 0.48 26.47 10.06
CA ALA A 30 1.77 26.12 10.64
C ALA A 30 2.67 25.26 9.72
N GLY A 31 2.24 24.95 8.48
CA GLY A 31 3.03 24.17 7.52
C GLY A 31 3.31 22.74 7.97
N LEU A 32 2.38 22.17 8.72
CA LEU A 32 2.53 20.87 9.35
C LEU A 32 2.10 19.78 8.37
N LEU A 33 3.00 18.82 8.16
CA LEU A 33 2.68 17.58 7.47
C LEU A 33 2.00 16.58 8.39
N ARG A 34 2.24 16.70 9.71
CA ARG A 34 1.69 15.79 10.71
C ARG A 34 1.32 16.51 11.99
N LEU A 35 0.22 16.09 12.61
CA LEU A 35 -0.27 16.54 13.92
C LEU A 35 -0.91 15.37 14.67
N GLU A 36 -0.47 15.16 15.89
CA GLU A 36 -0.98 14.19 16.86
C GLU A 36 -1.47 14.97 18.08
N VAL A 37 -2.57 14.57 18.73
CA VAL A 37 -3.21 15.18 19.91
C VAL A 37 -3.76 14.05 20.81
N ALA A 38 -3.91 14.22 22.14
CA ALA A 38 -4.57 13.23 23.00
C ALA A 38 -5.43 13.86 24.12
N HIS A 39 -6.12 13.03 24.91
CA HIS A 39 -6.94 13.39 26.09
C HIS A 39 -6.83 12.39 27.26
N GLY A 40 -6.46 12.83 28.47
CA GLY A 40 -6.06 11.98 29.62
C GLY A 40 -4.61 12.23 30.04
N ASP A 41 -3.77 11.21 30.15
CA ASP A 41 -2.30 11.35 30.33
C ASP A 41 -1.59 11.80 29.02
N LEU A 42 -2.18 12.81 28.37
CA LEU A 42 -2.00 13.34 27.01
C LEU A 42 -0.62 13.14 26.36
N ARG A 43 -0.61 12.74 25.10
CA ARG A 43 0.36 13.31 24.17
C ARG A 43 -0.08 13.59 22.73
N ILE A 44 0.58 14.61 22.20
CA ILE A 44 0.30 15.38 21.01
C ILE A 44 1.65 15.62 20.32
N GLU A 45 1.88 15.27 19.04
CA GLU A 45 3.14 15.57 18.36
C GLU A 45 3.02 15.91 16.86
N LEU A 46 3.90 16.80 16.42
CA LEU A 46 3.74 17.64 15.24
C LEU A 46 5.00 17.59 14.36
N GLU A 47 4.86 17.49 13.04
CA GLU A 47 5.97 17.42 12.09
C GLU A 47 5.75 18.43 10.94
N ALA A 48 6.74 19.29 10.69
CA ALA A 48 6.72 20.26 9.60
C ALA A 48 7.62 19.79 8.44
N GLY A 49 7.20 20.04 7.20
CA GLY A 49 7.95 19.62 6.02
C GLY A 49 9.17 20.49 5.76
N ALA A 50 10.37 19.92 5.85
CA ALA A 50 11.56 20.53 5.27
C ALA A 50 11.62 20.20 3.77
N THR A 51 11.70 21.21 2.91
CA THR A 51 11.96 21.01 1.49
C THR A 51 13.35 20.40 1.32
N PRO A 52 13.51 19.32 0.54
CA PRO A 52 14.85 18.82 0.23
C PRO A 52 15.55 19.84 -0.68
N ALA A 53 16.48 20.60 -0.12
CA ALA A 53 17.49 21.28 -0.90
C ALA A 53 18.33 20.20 -1.61
N SER A 54 18.18 20.13 -2.94
CA SER A 54 19.12 19.41 -3.81
C SER A 54 20.55 19.90 -3.54
N ALA A 55 21.37 19.06 -2.92
CA ALA A 55 22.81 19.25 -2.86
C ALA A 55 23.50 18.20 -3.73
N LYS A 56 24.14 18.72 -4.77
CA LYS A 56 24.91 18.02 -5.80
C LYS A 56 26.19 17.43 -5.20
N ALA A 57 26.57 16.27 -5.72
CA ALA A 57 27.77 15.44 -5.54
C ALA A 57 29.05 16.05 -4.92
N ALA A 58 29.74 15.23 -4.11
CA ALA A 58 31.19 15.06 -4.13
C ALA A 58 31.58 13.67 -3.56
N THR A 59 32.29 12.87 -4.36
CA THR A 59 33.00 11.64 -3.93
C THR A 59 34.15 11.97 -2.98
N PRO A 60 34.42 11.11 -1.99
CA PRO A 60 35.76 10.55 -1.91
C PRO A 60 35.76 9.04 -1.69
N SER A 61 36.81 8.44 -2.24
CA SER A 61 37.19 7.04 -2.15
C SER A 61 37.22 6.54 -0.70
N HIS A 62 36.42 5.52 -0.41
CA HIS A 62 36.64 4.59 0.68
C HIS A 62 36.39 3.20 0.13
N ASN A 63 37.32 2.30 0.39
CA ASN A 63 37.31 0.91 -0.03
C ASN A 63 36.58 0.09 1.03
N PRO A 64 35.39 -0.49 0.75
CA PRO A 64 34.79 -1.48 1.64
C PRO A 64 34.81 -2.86 1.00
N LEU A 65 34.98 -3.86 1.86
CA LEU A 65 34.76 -5.28 1.60
C LEU A 65 33.40 -5.53 0.91
N PRO A 66 33.24 -6.62 0.13
CA PRO A 66 32.08 -6.82 -0.72
C PRO A 66 30.82 -7.04 0.13
N VAL A 67 29.98 -6.01 0.21
CA VAL A 67 28.56 -6.16 0.56
C VAL A 67 27.84 -6.38 -0.76
N ALA A 68 27.06 -7.47 -0.82
CA ALA A 68 26.31 -7.88 -1.99
C ALA A 68 25.46 -6.71 -2.53
N THR A 69 25.77 -6.29 -3.74
CA THR A 69 25.03 -5.32 -4.53
C THR A 69 23.61 -5.86 -4.74
N PRO A 70 22.54 -5.07 -4.50
CA PRO A 70 21.22 -5.43 -5.01
C PRO A 70 21.32 -5.48 -6.54
N LEU A 71 20.92 -6.60 -7.14
CA LEU A 71 20.81 -6.70 -8.58
C LEU A 71 19.82 -5.63 -9.08
N PRO A 72 20.14 -4.88 -10.15
CA PRO A 72 19.18 -3.98 -10.76
C PRO A 72 18.02 -4.82 -11.28
N VAL A 73 16.83 -4.64 -10.71
CA VAL A 73 15.61 -5.20 -11.27
C VAL A 73 15.38 -4.48 -12.61
N PRO A 74 15.39 -5.18 -13.77
CA PRO A 74 15.16 -4.52 -15.04
C PRO A 74 13.76 -3.89 -15.04
N PRO A 75 13.57 -2.73 -15.71
CA PRO A 75 12.25 -2.15 -15.85
C PRO A 75 11.32 -3.19 -16.48
N LEU A 76 10.24 -3.50 -15.78
CA LEU A 76 9.16 -4.35 -16.24
C LEU A 76 8.59 -3.75 -17.53
N ALA A 77 9.06 -4.23 -18.69
CA ALA A 77 8.60 -3.78 -19.99
C ALA A 77 7.06 -3.81 -20.02
N GLU A 78 6.41 -2.68 -20.24
CA GLU A 78 4.96 -2.60 -20.36
C GLU A 78 4.52 -3.42 -21.59
N GLU A 79 3.78 -4.52 -21.36
CA GLU A 79 3.16 -5.23 -22.49
C GLU A 79 1.90 -4.47 -22.89
N ALA A 80 1.82 -4.06 -24.16
CA ALA A 80 0.64 -3.41 -24.69
C ALA A 80 -0.60 -4.29 -24.49
N GLY A 81 -1.68 -3.70 -23.96
CA GLY A 81 -2.94 -4.42 -23.70
C GLY A 81 -2.93 -5.29 -22.44
N THR A 82 -1.99 -5.08 -21.51
CA THR A 82 -2.01 -5.68 -20.17
C THR A 82 -2.15 -4.61 -19.09
N PHE A 83 -2.59 -5.02 -17.90
CA PHE A 83 -2.62 -4.20 -16.69
C PHE A 83 -1.99 -4.97 -15.52
N THR A 84 -1.65 -4.27 -14.45
CA THR A 84 -1.05 -4.87 -13.26
C THR A 84 -1.98 -4.82 -12.07
N ILE A 85 -1.83 -5.80 -11.18
CA ILE A 85 -2.31 -5.70 -9.80
C ILE A 85 -1.10 -5.30 -8.97
N ASP A 86 -1.20 -4.15 -8.31
CA ASP A 86 -0.10 -3.53 -7.58
C ASP A 86 -0.28 -3.71 -6.07
N ALA A 87 0.83 -3.61 -5.33
CA ALA A 87 0.82 -3.72 -3.88
C ALA A 87 0.18 -2.47 -3.23
N PRO A 88 -0.94 -2.61 -2.49
CA PRO A 88 -1.59 -1.48 -1.82
C PRO A 88 -0.88 -1.05 -0.53
N MET A 89 0.15 -1.80 -0.11
CA MET A 89 0.90 -1.57 1.13
C MET A 89 2.29 -2.18 1.05
N VAL A 90 3.17 -1.75 1.95
CA VAL A 90 4.50 -2.35 2.15
C VAL A 90 4.35 -3.64 2.97
N GLY A 91 5.02 -4.72 2.56
CA GLY A 91 4.99 -5.98 3.30
C GLY A 91 5.74 -7.11 2.62
N THR A 92 5.41 -8.35 3.00
CA THR A 92 5.94 -9.58 2.39
C THR A 92 4.87 -10.25 1.56
N PHE A 93 5.14 -10.49 0.27
CA PHE A 93 4.21 -11.12 -0.66
C PHE A 93 4.17 -12.64 -0.47
N TYR A 94 2.96 -13.22 -0.46
CA TYR A 94 2.74 -14.66 -0.47
C TYR A 94 1.74 -15.05 -1.56
N ALA A 95 2.10 -16.06 -2.34
CA ALA A 95 1.28 -16.55 -3.45
C ALA A 95 0.19 -17.54 -3.00
N ALA A 96 0.24 -18.03 -1.76
CA ALA A 96 -0.64 -19.06 -1.21
C ALA A 96 -1.16 -18.67 0.18
N PRO A 97 -2.31 -19.20 0.64
CA PRO A 97 -2.88 -18.89 1.95
C PRO A 97 -2.08 -19.49 3.12
N ALA A 98 -1.23 -20.49 2.84
CA ALA A 98 -0.35 -21.14 3.80
C ALA A 98 0.87 -21.75 3.07
N PRO A 99 1.98 -22.05 3.77
CA PRO A 99 3.21 -22.57 3.15
C PRO A 99 3.04 -23.86 2.33
N ASP A 100 2.12 -24.73 2.74
CA ASP A 100 1.88 -26.04 2.11
C ASP A 100 0.60 -26.05 1.23
N ALA A 101 -0.03 -24.89 1.03
CA ALA A 101 -1.23 -24.76 0.22
C ALA A 101 -0.90 -24.44 -1.25
N ASP A 102 -1.84 -24.74 -2.15
CA ASP A 102 -1.75 -24.30 -3.53
C ASP A 102 -1.76 -22.76 -3.63
N PRO A 103 -1.06 -22.18 -4.62
CA PRO A 103 -1.17 -20.76 -4.90
C PRO A 103 -2.60 -20.35 -5.23
N PHE A 104 -2.97 -19.11 -4.91
CA PHE A 104 -4.27 -18.54 -5.28
C PHE A 104 -4.46 -18.52 -6.80
N VAL A 105 -3.39 -18.22 -7.55
CA VAL A 105 -3.37 -18.14 -9.01
C VAL A 105 -2.03 -18.61 -9.58
N ARG A 106 -2.06 -19.07 -10.83
CA ARG A 106 -0.91 -19.44 -11.67
C ARG A 106 -0.96 -18.67 -12.99
N VAL A 107 0.18 -18.59 -13.68
CA VAL A 107 0.20 -18.05 -15.06
C VAL A 107 -0.70 -18.91 -15.95
N GLY A 108 -1.59 -18.25 -16.70
CA GLY A 108 -2.62 -18.86 -17.53
C GLY A 108 -4.00 -18.96 -16.84
N ASP A 109 -4.10 -18.73 -15.54
CA ASP A 109 -5.39 -18.75 -14.84
C ASP A 109 -6.21 -17.49 -15.18
N VAL A 110 -7.53 -17.66 -15.26
CA VAL A 110 -8.47 -16.54 -15.38
C VAL A 110 -8.92 -16.11 -13.98
N VAL A 111 -8.80 -14.81 -13.72
CA VAL A 111 -9.17 -14.15 -12.47
C VAL A 111 -10.44 -13.35 -12.68
N GLU A 112 -11.37 -13.45 -11.74
CA GLU A 112 -12.59 -12.65 -11.70
C GLU A 112 -12.43 -11.40 -10.81
N PRO A 113 -13.16 -10.30 -11.08
CA PRO A 113 -13.24 -9.18 -10.14
C PRO A 113 -13.71 -9.67 -8.76
N GLY A 114 -13.01 -9.27 -7.71
CA GLY A 114 -13.29 -9.69 -6.33
C GLY A 114 -12.60 -10.99 -5.90
N GLN A 115 -11.89 -11.69 -6.79
CA GLN A 115 -11.13 -12.88 -6.42
C GLN A 115 -9.84 -12.53 -5.68
N THR A 116 -9.56 -13.25 -4.59
CA THR A 116 -8.28 -13.17 -3.87
C THR A 116 -7.17 -13.83 -4.70
N VAL A 117 -6.08 -13.09 -4.95
CA VAL A 117 -4.98 -13.51 -5.83
C VAL A 117 -3.63 -13.65 -5.11
N ALA A 118 -3.49 -13.07 -3.92
CA ALA A 118 -2.28 -13.14 -3.10
C ALA A 118 -2.55 -12.66 -1.66
N ILE A 119 -1.54 -12.75 -0.80
CA ILE A 119 -1.51 -12.11 0.51
C ILE A 119 -0.28 -11.18 0.59
N ILE A 120 -0.43 -10.04 1.26
CA ILE A 120 0.71 -9.25 1.77
C ILE A 120 0.68 -9.27 3.29
N GLU A 121 1.77 -9.76 3.90
CA GLU A 121 1.97 -9.68 5.34
C GLU A 121 2.59 -8.33 5.72
N ALA A 122 1.90 -7.57 6.55
CA ALA A 122 2.40 -6.32 7.13
C ALA A 122 2.17 -6.34 8.65
N MET A 123 3.25 -6.19 9.43
CA MET A 123 3.19 -6.17 10.91
C MET A 123 2.44 -7.37 11.52
N LYS A 124 2.67 -8.59 11.01
CA LYS A 124 2.00 -9.86 11.39
C LYS A 124 0.52 -9.96 11.01
N ILE A 125 0.01 -9.06 10.18
CA ILE A 125 -1.35 -9.12 9.63
C ILE A 125 -1.26 -9.60 8.19
N MET A 126 -1.98 -10.69 7.88
CA MET A 126 -2.10 -11.25 6.53
C MET A 126 -3.23 -10.54 5.79
N ASN A 127 -2.90 -9.60 4.90
CA ASN A 127 -3.88 -8.85 4.13
C ASN A 127 -4.08 -9.50 2.76
N GLU A 128 -5.31 -9.89 2.45
CA GLU A 128 -5.67 -10.43 1.14
C GLU A 128 -5.60 -9.36 0.06
N ILE A 129 -5.03 -9.74 -1.09
CA ILE A 129 -4.99 -8.92 -2.29
C ILE A 129 -6.08 -9.41 -3.23
N VAL A 130 -6.98 -8.52 -3.58
CA VAL A 130 -8.18 -8.81 -4.38
C VAL A 130 -8.06 -8.16 -5.74
N ALA A 131 -8.39 -8.90 -6.80
CA ALA A 131 -8.40 -8.35 -8.15
C ALA A 131 -9.57 -7.38 -8.36
N GLU A 132 -9.29 -6.13 -8.73
CA GLU A 132 -10.34 -5.15 -9.04
C GLU A 132 -11.01 -5.40 -10.40
N GLN A 133 -10.26 -5.99 -11.33
CA GLN A 133 -10.68 -6.27 -12.69
C GLN A 133 -10.32 -7.71 -13.07
N GLY A 134 -11.16 -8.34 -13.89
CA GLY A 134 -10.92 -9.69 -14.36
C GLY A 134 -9.91 -9.73 -15.51
N GLY A 135 -9.18 -10.83 -15.60
CA GLY A 135 -8.11 -10.99 -16.59
C GLY A 135 -7.46 -12.37 -16.53
N GLU A 136 -6.72 -12.73 -17.57
CA GLU A 136 -5.84 -13.89 -17.58
C GLU A 136 -4.47 -13.49 -17.02
N VAL A 137 -3.95 -14.22 -16.02
CA VAL A 137 -2.63 -13.96 -15.43
C VAL A 137 -1.55 -14.32 -16.46
N VAL A 138 -0.81 -13.32 -16.94
CA VAL A 138 0.27 -13.54 -17.93
C VAL A 138 1.65 -13.60 -17.30
N ALA A 139 1.83 -13.00 -16.12
CA ALA A 139 3.09 -13.06 -15.39
C ALA A 139 2.91 -12.80 -13.89
N LEU A 140 3.68 -13.52 -13.06
CA LEU A 140 3.94 -13.15 -11.67
C LEU A 140 5.24 -12.36 -11.64
N LEU A 141 5.20 -11.15 -11.07
CA LEU A 141 6.29 -10.19 -11.11
C LEU A 141 7.10 -10.16 -9.80
N VAL A 142 6.63 -10.91 -8.80
CA VAL A 142 7.18 -10.98 -7.45
C VAL A 142 7.25 -12.45 -7.03
N GLU A 143 8.34 -12.83 -6.37
CA GLU A 143 8.54 -14.17 -5.85
C GLU A 143 7.85 -14.37 -4.49
N ASN A 144 7.43 -15.60 -4.18
CA ASN A 144 6.83 -15.93 -2.88
C ASN A 144 7.83 -15.69 -1.73
N GLY A 145 7.42 -14.92 -0.71
CA GLY A 145 8.25 -14.51 0.42
C GLY A 145 9.09 -13.24 0.16
N GLN A 146 8.93 -12.60 -1.00
CA GLN A 146 9.67 -11.38 -1.32
C GLN A 146 9.04 -10.15 -0.66
N ALA A 147 9.88 -9.21 -0.21
CA ALA A 147 9.43 -7.89 0.24
C ALA A 147 8.92 -7.04 -0.94
N VAL A 148 7.83 -6.31 -0.71
CA VAL A 148 7.19 -5.43 -1.69
C VAL A 148 6.93 -4.04 -1.12
N GLU A 149 7.00 -3.03 -1.99
CA GLU A 149 6.74 -1.63 -1.67
C GLU A 149 5.36 -1.17 -2.18
N TYR A 150 4.86 -0.04 -1.66
CA TYR A 150 3.59 0.53 -2.13
C TYR A 150 3.66 0.85 -3.63
N GLY A 151 2.64 0.43 -4.38
CA GLY A 151 2.55 0.62 -5.82
C GLY A 151 3.44 -0.31 -6.64
N GLN A 152 4.16 -1.25 -6.01
CA GLN A 152 4.96 -2.21 -6.74
C GLN A 152 4.06 -3.23 -7.47
N PRO A 153 4.23 -3.43 -8.79
CA PRO A 153 3.49 -4.45 -9.53
C PRO A 153 3.75 -5.85 -8.99
N LEU A 154 2.68 -6.59 -8.67
CA LEU A 154 2.75 -7.96 -8.14
C LEU A 154 2.59 -9.01 -9.24
N MET A 155 1.64 -8.77 -10.14
CA MET A 155 1.30 -9.65 -11.25
C MET A 155 0.72 -8.84 -12.40
N ARG A 156 0.78 -9.41 -13.60
CA ARG A 156 0.29 -8.81 -14.83
C ARG A 156 -0.83 -9.65 -15.40
N LEU A 157 -1.91 -8.99 -15.81
CA LEU A 157 -3.09 -9.60 -16.38
C LEU A 157 -3.36 -9.04 -17.78
N ARG A 158 -3.86 -9.91 -18.66
CA ARG A 158 -4.47 -9.52 -19.94
C ARG A 158 -5.99 -9.45 -19.73
N PRO A 159 -6.67 -8.37 -20.13
CA PRO A 159 -8.14 -8.31 -20.07
C PRO A 159 -8.75 -9.44 -20.88
N VAL A 160 -9.59 -10.26 -20.24
CA VAL A 160 -10.45 -11.20 -20.95
C VAL A 160 -11.68 -10.43 -21.41
N THR A 161 -11.75 -10.09 -22.69
CA THR A 161 -12.98 -9.54 -23.28
C THR A 161 -13.98 -10.68 -23.37
N THR A 162 -14.84 -10.82 -22.36
CA THR A 162 -16.01 -11.71 -22.47
C THR A 162 -16.85 -11.18 -23.62
N GLY A 163 -16.79 -11.87 -24.76
CA GLY A 163 -17.52 -11.51 -25.97
C GLY A 163 -19.02 -11.39 -25.70
N LEU A 164 -19.61 -10.33 -26.25
CA LEU A 164 -21.06 -10.13 -26.42
C LEU A 164 -21.72 -11.30 -27.17
#